data_AF-A0A913WZR0-F1
#
_entry.id   AF-A0A913WZR0-F1
#
_cell.length_a   1.000
_cell.length_b   1.000
_cell.length_c   1.000
_cell.angle_alpha   90.00
_cell.angle_beta   90.00
_cell.angle_gamma   90.00
#
_symmetry.space_group_name_H-M   'P 1'
#
loop_
_entity.id
_entity.type
_entity.pdbx_description
1 polymer ?
#
loop_
_entity_poly.entity_id
_entity_poly.type
_entity_poly.pdbx_seq_one_letter_code
_entity_poly.pdbx_strand_id
1 'polypeptide(L)'
;MGMDEDKTDNPPTCKMLVVDKLLDRLTNSKENKVQERSAHALGYLLVGEPKFAHRQKLIDGLCEAAKIRQVELQFTIGESLSCAGAGYRSQAARDPWTAQAMEARADEPDTDVMKDLIEMIVTKHSKNPVPHARQASCVWLLALVKYSGNHSAIQNDLRRIQMTFMSFLAESDELTQEVASKGLGLVYELGGEERREELVSLLVDTLTSGGRRNMQVTEETKVFGEGELGKAPEGYGTV
;
A
#
# COMPACT_ATOMS: atom_id res chain seq x y z
N MET A 1 -42.94 40.22 3.61
CA MET A 1 -42.08 40.87 2.61
C MET A 1 -40.80 41.23 3.35
N GLY A 2 -39.69 40.52 3.28
CA GLY A 2 -39.23 39.41 2.48
C GLY A 2 -37.70 39.43 2.60
N MET A 3 -37.10 38.24 2.70
CA MET A 3 -35.67 37.93 2.53
C MET A 3 -34.79 38.05 3.79
N ASP A 4 -34.75 36.91 4.50
CA ASP A 4 -33.52 36.39 5.09
C ASP A 4 -32.45 36.29 4.00
N GLU A 5 -31.41 37.14 4.09
CA GLU A 5 -30.16 36.89 3.38
C GLU A 5 -29.35 35.88 4.19
N ASP A 6 -29.58 34.60 3.89
CA ASP A 6 -28.67 33.51 4.23
C ASP A 6 -27.36 33.71 3.45
N LYS A 7 -26.43 34.47 4.05
CA LYS A 7 -25.05 34.53 3.60
C LYS A 7 -24.38 33.20 3.92
N THR A 8 -24.63 32.22 3.07
CA THR A 8 -23.73 31.07 2.91
C THR A 8 -22.43 31.59 2.32
N ASP A 9 -21.51 31.98 3.20
CA ASP A 9 -20.13 32.34 2.89
C ASP A 9 -19.41 31.06 2.41
N ASN A 10 -19.71 30.68 1.17
CA ASN A 10 -19.15 29.49 0.56
C ASN A 10 -17.72 29.87 0.13
N PRO A 11 -16.66 29.28 0.73
CA PRO A 11 -15.31 29.62 0.37
C PRO A 11 -15.10 29.42 -1.13
N PRO A 12 -14.28 30.27 -1.80
CA PRO A 12 -14.10 30.21 -3.25
C PRO A 12 -13.75 28.79 -3.66
N THR A 13 -14.55 28.22 -4.58
CA THR A 13 -14.45 26.82 -5.00
C THR A 13 -13.08 26.55 -5.62
N CYS A 14 -12.13 26.06 -4.82
CA CYS A 14 -10.79 25.72 -5.26
C CYS A 14 -10.65 24.21 -5.42
N LYS A 15 -9.67 23.77 -6.23
CA LYS A 15 -9.37 22.34 -6.42
C LYS A 15 -9.11 21.63 -5.09
N MET A 16 -8.57 22.35 -4.10
CA MET A 16 -8.36 21.83 -2.75
C MET A 16 -9.63 21.51 -2.00
N LEU A 17 -10.69 22.30 -2.13
CA LEU A 17 -11.98 21.98 -1.53
C LEU A 17 -12.57 20.69 -2.11
N VAL A 18 -12.30 20.39 -3.39
CA VAL A 18 -12.72 19.11 -3.99
C VAL A 18 -11.94 17.95 -3.37
N VAL A 19 -10.62 18.09 -3.24
CA VAL A 19 -9.76 17.07 -2.60
C VAL A 19 -10.19 16.84 -1.16
N ASP A 20 -10.37 17.89 -0.37
CA ASP A 20 -10.76 17.78 1.04
C ASP A 20 -12.16 17.15 1.19
N LYS A 21 -13.13 17.50 0.33
CA LYS A 21 -14.45 16.87 0.31
C LYS A 21 -14.38 15.39 -0.09
N LEU A 22 -13.56 15.03 -1.06
CA LEU A 22 -13.40 13.63 -1.48
C LEU A 22 -12.69 12.79 -0.40
N LEU A 23 -11.70 13.34 0.29
CA LEU A 23 -11.04 12.69 1.43
C LEU A 23 -12.01 12.51 2.61
N ASP A 24 -12.86 13.50 2.88
CA ASP A 24 -13.93 13.37 3.87
C ASP A 24 -14.93 12.26 3.49
N ARG A 25 -15.36 12.21 2.23
CA ARG A 25 -16.25 11.13 1.75
C ARG A 25 -15.59 9.76 1.80
N LEU A 26 -14.30 9.66 1.51
CA LEU A 26 -13.53 8.42 1.59
C LEU A 26 -13.46 7.88 3.02
N THR A 27 -13.32 8.75 4.01
CA THR A 27 -13.15 8.36 5.41
C THR A 27 -14.46 8.22 6.18
N ASN A 28 -15.42 9.11 5.94
CA ASN A 28 -16.63 9.27 6.77
C ASN A 28 -17.93 8.81 6.10
N SER A 29 -17.90 8.39 4.83
CA SER A 29 -19.12 7.89 4.17
C SER A 29 -19.59 6.57 4.77
N LYS A 30 -20.91 6.42 4.90
CA LYS A 30 -21.57 5.17 5.32
C LYS A 30 -21.71 4.16 4.18
N GLU A 31 -21.60 4.61 2.94
CA GLU A 31 -21.70 3.77 1.76
C GLU A 31 -20.31 3.43 1.21
N ASN A 32 -19.96 2.14 1.23
CA ASN A 32 -18.69 1.62 0.72
C ASN A 32 -18.42 2.07 -0.73
N LYS A 33 -19.45 2.02 -1.59
CA LYS A 33 -19.34 2.47 -2.98
C LYS A 33 -18.95 3.93 -3.10
N VAL A 34 -19.43 4.80 -2.20
CA VAL A 34 -19.05 6.22 -2.21
C VAL A 34 -17.59 6.38 -1.79
N GLN A 35 -17.10 5.58 -0.85
CA GLN A 35 -15.69 5.59 -0.46
C GLN A 35 -14.80 5.18 -1.63
N GLU A 36 -15.16 4.08 -2.30
CA GLU A 36 -14.42 3.56 -3.46
C GLU A 36 -14.40 4.56 -4.63
N ARG A 37 -15.55 5.16 -4.95
CA ARG A 37 -15.63 6.18 -6.01
C ARG A 37 -14.86 7.45 -5.66
N SER A 38 -14.83 7.81 -4.38
CA SER A 38 -14.03 8.96 -3.91
C SER A 38 -12.54 8.69 -4.06
N ALA A 39 -12.07 7.47 -3.75
CA ALA A 39 -10.68 7.07 -3.95
C ALA A 39 -10.28 7.16 -5.44
N HIS A 40 -11.08 6.57 -6.33
CA HIS A 40 -10.80 6.61 -7.78
C HIS A 40 -10.76 8.04 -8.31
N ALA A 41 -11.69 8.89 -7.88
CA ALA A 41 -11.72 10.30 -8.29
C ALA A 41 -10.44 11.03 -7.86
N LEU A 42 -9.94 10.77 -6.65
CA LEU A 42 -8.66 11.31 -6.15
C LEU A 42 -7.47 10.82 -6.98
N GLY A 43 -7.43 9.52 -7.31
CA GLY A 43 -6.40 8.95 -8.18
C GLY A 43 -6.40 9.55 -9.59
N TYR A 44 -7.56 9.67 -10.22
CA TYR A 44 -7.69 10.26 -11.55
C TYR A 44 -7.39 11.77 -11.60
N LEU A 45 -7.64 12.49 -10.50
CA LEU A 45 -7.22 13.89 -10.39
C LEU A 45 -5.71 14.03 -10.60
N LEU A 46 -4.91 13.14 -10.01
CA LEU A 46 -3.45 13.16 -10.14
C LEU A 46 -2.96 12.74 -11.53
N VAL A 47 -3.73 11.92 -12.24
CA VAL A 47 -3.47 11.60 -13.67
C VAL A 47 -3.77 12.81 -14.56
N GLY A 48 -4.85 13.53 -14.25
CA GLY A 48 -5.28 14.71 -14.99
C GLY A 48 -4.36 15.91 -14.80
N GLU A 49 -3.81 16.07 -13.59
CA GLU A 49 -2.95 17.19 -13.18
C GLU A 49 -1.64 16.69 -12.54
N PRO A 50 -0.64 16.33 -13.36
CA PRO A 50 0.62 15.80 -12.85
C PRO A 50 1.32 16.74 -11.87
N LYS A 51 1.26 18.07 -12.06
CA LYS A 51 1.94 19.06 -11.20
C LYS A 51 1.04 19.64 -10.10
N PHE A 52 0.11 18.85 -9.56
CA PHE A 52 -0.79 19.31 -8.50
C PHE A 52 0.00 19.65 -7.22
N ALA A 53 -0.09 20.91 -6.77
CA ALA A 53 0.71 21.45 -5.66
C ALA A 53 0.51 20.70 -4.33
N HIS A 54 -0.65 20.07 -4.12
CA HIS A 54 -0.99 19.35 -2.91
C HIS A 54 -1.04 17.84 -3.10
N ARG A 55 -0.31 17.33 -4.10
CA ARG A 55 -0.23 15.88 -4.39
C ARG A 55 0.17 15.07 -3.16
N GLN A 56 1.14 15.54 -2.38
CA GLN A 56 1.56 14.83 -1.17
C GLN A 56 0.43 14.69 -0.15
N LYS A 57 -0.31 15.77 0.11
CA LYS A 57 -1.47 15.74 1.02
C LYS A 57 -2.54 14.75 0.56
N LEU A 58 -2.76 14.65 -0.76
CA LEU A 58 -3.69 13.70 -1.34
C LEU A 58 -3.23 12.25 -1.15
N ILE A 59 -1.95 11.97 -1.44
CA ILE A 59 -1.33 10.66 -1.20
C ILE A 59 -1.41 10.28 0.28
N ASP A 60 -1.05 11.18 1.18
CA ASP A 60 -1.12 10.96 2.63
C ASP A 60 -2.56 10.66 3.07
N GLY A 61 -3.53 11.39 2.51
CA GLY A 61 -4.96 11.15 2.78
C GLY A 61 -5.47 9.80 2.26
N LEU A 62 -4.99 9.32 1.11
CA LEU A 62 -5.28 7.98 0.63
C LEU A 62 -4.64 6.91 1.53
N CYS A 63 -3.39 7.11 1.96
CA CYS A 63 -2.69 6.21 2.86
C CYS A 63 -3.29 6.19 4.28
N GLU A 64 -3.95 7.26 4.70
CA GLU A 64 -4.65 7.31 5.99
C GLU A 64 -5.84 6.33 6.04
N ALA A 65 -6.41 5.99 4.89
CA ALA A 65 -7.46 4.99 4.80
C ALA A 65 -7.00 3.55 5.05
N ALA A 66 -5.70 3.29 5.31
CA ALA A 66 -5.26 2.03 5.91
C ALA A 66 -5.98 1.69 7.23
N LYS A 67 -6.52 2.70 7.93
CA LYS A 67 -7.30 2.51 9.16
C LYS A 67 -8.68 1.88 8.91
N ILE A 68 -9.17 1.92 7.67
CA ILE A 68 -10.48 1.40 7.30
C ILE A 68 -10.33 -0.09 6.97
N ARG A 69 -11.03 -0.92 7.75
CA ARG A 69 -10.94 -2.39 7.68
C ARG A 69 -11.87 -2.96 6.60
N GLN A 70 -11.76 -2.44 5.38
CA GLN A 70 -12.50 -2.90 4.20
C GLN A 70 -11.50 -3.23 3.09
N VAL A 71 -11.41 -4.52 2.74
CA VAL A 71 -10.41 -5.03 1.79
C VAL A 71 -10.62 -4.44 0.39
N GLU A 72 -11.85 -4.39 -0.08
CA GLU A 72 -12.20 -3.88 -1.41
C GLU A 72 -11.77 -2.43 -1.57
N LEU A 73 -11.97 -1.61 -0.53
CA LEU A 73 -11.51 -0.23 -0.52
C LEU A 73 -9.98 -0.15 -0.59
N GLN A 74 -9.24 -1.05 0.05
CA GLN A 74 -7.77 -1.06 -0.04
C GLN A 74 -7.27 -1.40 -1.44
N PHE A 75 -7.96 -2.27 -2.18
CA PHE A 75 -7.65 -2.53 -3.59
C PHE A 75 -7.85 -1.27 -4.45
N THR A 76 -8.99 -0.60 -4.26
CA THR A 76 -9.32 0.67 -4.92
C THR A 76 -8.32 1.79 -4.57
N ILE A 77 -7.87 1.89 -3.31
CA ILE A 77 -6.83 2.83 -2.90
C ILE A 77 -5.50 2.47 -3.58
N GLY A 78 -5.13 1.18 -3.64
CA GLY A 78 -3.92 0.72 -4.33
C GLY A 78 -3.92 1.10 -5.81
N GLU A 79 -5.05 0.96 -6.50
CA GLU A 79 -5.24 1.43 -7.88
C GLU A 79 -5.04 2.95 -7.98
N SER A 80 -5.64 3.69 -7.06
CA SER A 80 -5.53 5.16 -7.01
C SER A 80 -4.10 5.62 -6.71
N LEU A 81 -3.34 4.92 -5.87
CA LEU A 81 -1.92 5.17 -5.59
C LEU A 81 -1.03 4.84 -6.80
N SER A 82 -1.36 3.79 -7.55
CA SER A 82 -0.66 3.51 -8.82
C SER A 82 -0.88 4.63 -9.84
N CYS A 83 -2.11 5.14 -9.95
CA CYS A 83 -2.42 6.33 -10.75
C CYS A 83 -1.66 7.57 -10.26
N ALA A 84 -1.51 7.75 -8.94
CA ALA A 84 -0.76 8.85 -8.34
C ALA A 84 0.74 8.82 -8.67
N GLY A 85 1.34 7.63 -8.65
CA GLY A 85 2.77 7.45 -8.88
C GLY A 85 3.16 7.43 -10.36
N ALA A 86 2.44 6.67 -11.19
CA ALA A 86 2.78 6.50 -12.60
C ALA A 86 1.96 7.40 -13.55
N GLY A 87 1.01 8.17 -13.04
CA GLY A 87 0.14 9.02 -13.85
C GLY A 87 -0.57 8.24 -14.95
N TYR A 88 -0.57 8.78 -16.17
CA TYR A 88 -1.16 8.15 -17.35
C TYR A 88 -0.48 6.84 -17.77
N ARG A 89 0.75 6.57 -17.29
CA ARG A 89 1.46 5.32 -17.57
C ARG A 89 0.96 4.16 -16.71
N SER A 90 0.22 4.44 -15.63
CA SER A 90 -0.43 3.38 -14.85
C SER A 90 -1.48 2.66 -15.69
N GLN A 91 -1.46 1.33 -15.68
CA GLN A 91 -2.50 0.53 -16.33
C GLN A 91 -3.88 0.74 -15.67
N ALA A 92 -3.94 1.13 -14.39
CA ALA A 92 -5.20 1.45 -13.71
C ALA A 92 -5.83 2.78 -14.19
N ALA A 93 -5.01 3.66 -14.78
CA ALA A 93 -5.47 4.93 -15.36
C ALA A 93 -5.95 4.79 -16.81
N ARG A 94 -5.67 3.65 -17.47
CA ARG A 94 -6.00 3.45 -18.88
C ARG A 94 -7.46 3.02 -19.01
N ASP A 95 -8.27 3.87 -19.64
CA ASP A 95 -9.56 3.43 -20.17
C ASP A 95 -9.30 2.53 -21.39
N PRO A 96 -9.79 1.27 -21.41
CA PRO A 96 -9.67 0.36 -22.55
C PRO A 96 -10.15 0.95 -23.88
N TRP A 97 -11.06 1.93 -23.85
CA TRP A 97 -11.65 2.53 -25.05
C TRP A 97 -10.93 3.81 -25.53
N THR A 98 -10.09 4.43 -24.70
CA THR A 98 -9.41 5.70 -25.04
C THR A 98 -7.89 5.67 -24.85
N ALA A 99 -7.29 4.50 -24.63
CA ALA A 99 -5.87 4.33 -24.32
C ALA A 99 -4.91 5.07 -25.29
N GLN A 100 -5.24 5.13 -26.59
CA GLN A 100 -4.45 5.84 -27.60
C GLN A 100 -4.36 7.36 -27.39
N ALA A 101 -5.37 7.98 -26.76
CA ALA A 101 -5.41 9.44 -26.60
C ALA A 101 -4.47 9.94 -25.47
N MET A 102 -4.11 9.07 -24.52
CA MET A 102 -3.29 9.46 -23.36
C MET A 102 -1.78 9.33 -23.60
N GLU A 103 -1.35 8.46 -24.53
CA GLU A 103 0.05 8.27 -24.91
C GLU A 103 0.67 9.54 -25.53
N ALA A 104 -0.15 10.46 -26.03
CA ALA A 104 0.26 11.72 -26.65
C ALA A 104 0.55 12.87 -25.65
N ARG A 105 0.47 12.64 -24.32
CA ARG A 105 0.75 13.69 -23.32
C ARG A 105 2.27 13.86 -23.11
N ALA A 106 2.71 15.12 -23.22
CA ALA A 106 4.13 15.50 -23.22
C ALA A 106 4.78 15.62 -21.83
N ASP A 107 4.00 15.70 -20.75
CA ASP A 107 4.56 15.80 -19.39
C ASP A 107 4.80 14.39 -18.84
N GLU A 108 6.08 13.99 -18.74
CA GLU A 108 6.45 12.74 -18.08
C GLU A 108 6.09 12.79 -16.60
N PRO A 109 5.49 11.72 -16.04
CA PRO A 109 5.23 11.64 -14.62
C PRO A 109 6.56 11.66 -13.86
N ASP A 110 6.58 12.43 -12.78
CA ASP A 110 7.74 12.55 -11.90
C ASP A 110 8.10 11.19 -11.29
N THR A 111 9.28 10.67 -11.66
CA THR A 111 9.74 9.36 -11.21
C THR A 111 9.95 9.32 -9.69
N ASP A 112 10.24 10.47 -9.06
CA ASP A 112 10.52 10.54 -7.63
C ASP A 112 9.26 10.30 -6.80
N VAL A 113 8.07 10.64 -7.31
CA VAL A 113 6.81 10.34 -6.63
C VAL A 113 6.58 8.85 -6.47
N MET A 114 6.88 8.05 -7.50
CA MET A 114 6.78 6.59 -7.38
C MET A 114 7.81 6.04 -6.38
N LYS A 115 9.05 6.56 -6.38
CA LYS A 115 10.06 6.15 -5.39
C LYS A 115 9.61 6.45 -3.97
N ASP A 116 9.09 7.66 -3.72
CA ASP A 116 8.61 8.09 -2.42
C ASP A 116 7.42 7.24 -1.94
N LEU A 117 6.51 6.86 -2.86
CA LEU A 117 5.42 5.94 -2.58
C LEU A 117 5.91 4.54 -2.17
N ILE A 118 6.87 3.98 -2.91
CA ILE A 118 7.47 2.68 -2.59
C ILE A 118 8.17 2.76 -1.24
N GLU A 119 8.97 3.80 -1.01
CA GLU A 119 9.68 4.05 0.25
C GLU A 119 8.69 4.12 1.42
N MET A 120 7.61 4.89 1.27
CA MET A 120 6.58 5.04 2.29
C MET A 120 5.88 3.72 2.60
N ILE A 121 5.49 2.94 1.59
CA ILE A 121 4.82 1.66 1.79
C ILE A 121 5.77 0.66 2.46
N VAL A 122 7.00 0.54 1.95
CA VAL A 122 7.99 -0.44 2.41
C VAL A 122 8.54 -0.11 3.80
N THR A 123 8.74 1.16 4.16
CA THR A 123 9.33 1.51 5.47
C THR A 123 8.32 1.77 6.55
N LYS A 124 7.21 2.44 6.23
CA LYS A 124 6.23 2.92 7.21
C LYS A 124 5.04 1.99 7.32
N HIS A 125 4.39 1.66 6.20
CA HIS A 125 3.12 0.91 6.26
C HIS A 125 3.32 -0.61 6.42
N SER A 126 4.35 -1.19 5.79
CA SER A 126 4.64 -2.64 5.91
C SER A 126 5.01 -3.06 7.33
N LYS A 127 5.56 -2.13 8.12
CA LYS A 127 6.00 -2.35 9.51
C LYS A 127 5.02 -1.76 10.52
N ASN A 128 3.80 -1.42 10.10
CA ASN A 128 2.80 -0.88 10.99
C ASN A 128 2.49 -1.90 12.11
N PRO A 129 2.40 -1.49 13.40
CA PRO A 129 2.07 -2.43 14.48
C PRO A 129 0.70 -3.09 14.30
N VAL A 130 -0.20 -2.46 13.54
CA VAL A 130 -1.58 -2.90 13.33
C VAL A 130 -1.68 -3.86 12.13
N PRO A 131 -2.14 -5.12 12.32
CA PRO A 131 -2.16 -6.13 11.25
C PRO A 131 -2.99 -5.74 10.02
N HIS A 132 -4.17 -5.14 10.19
CA HIS A 132 -4.99 -4.73 9.05
C HIS A 132 -4.37 -3.59 8.23
N ALA A 133 -3.58 -2.72 8.88
CA ALA A 133 -2.85 -1.67 8.19
C ALA A 133 -1.67 -2.25 7.39
N ARG A 134 -1.02 -3.32 7.90
CA ARG A 134 -0.03 -4.09 7.13
C ARG A 134 -0.67 -4.81 5.94
N GLN A 135 -1.84 -5.43 6.12
CA GLN A 135 -2.62 -6.02 5.01
C GLN A 135 -2.91 -4.98 3.92
N ALA A 136 -3.38 -3.78 4.29
CA ALA A 136 -3.58 -2.68 3.34
C ALA A 136 -2.30 -2.36 2.56
N SER A 137 -1.16 -2.26 3.25
CA SER A 137 0.14 -1.99 2.62
C SER A 137 0.59 -3.09 1.64
N CYS A 138 0.30 -4.36 1.94
CA CYS A 138 0.56 -5.49 1.05
C CYS A 138 -0.30 -5.37 -0.23
N VAL A 139 -1.59 -5.04 -0.08
CA VAL A 139 -2.51 -4.81 -1.19
C VAL A 139 -2.07 -3.63 -2.05
N TRP A 140 -1.66 -2.51 -1.45
CA TRP A 140 -1.18 -1.35 -2.20
C TRP A 140 0.11 -1.65 -2.96
N LEU A 141 1.07 -2.34 -2.33
CA LEU A 141 2.30 -2.74 -2.99
C LEU A 141 2.02 -3.66 -4.18
N LEU A 142 1.09 -4.62 -4.03
CA LEU A 142 0.64 -5.46 -5.14
C LEU A 142 0.06 -4.62 -6.28
N ALA A 143 -0.80 -3.66 -5.97
CA ALA A 143 -1.41 -2.79 -6.98
C ALA A 143 -0.35 -1.95 -7.73
N LEU A 144 0.66 -1.41 -7.03
CA LEU A 144 1.76 -0.69 -7.66
C LEU A 144 2.51 -1.58 -8.66
N VAL A 145 2.89 -2.79 -8.25
CA VAL A 145 3.63 -3.73 -9.12
C VAL A 145 2.76 -4.16 -10.31
N LYS A 146 1.49 -4.51 -10.07
CA LYS A 146 0.54 -4.95 -11.10
C LYS A 146 0.30 -3.88 -12.16
N TYR A 147 0.04 -2.65 -11.74
CA TYR A 147 -0.40 -1.58 -12.65
C TYR A 147 0.73 -0.66 -13.11
N SER A 148 1.90 -0.71 -12.49
CA SER A 148 3.04 0.14 -12.82
C SER A 148 4.37 -0.62 -12.92
N GLY A 149 4.36 -1.94 -13.08
CA GLY A 149 5.56 -2.78 -13.06
C GLY A 149 6.69 -2.37 -14.00
N ASN A 150 6.38 -1.76 -15.15
CA ASN A 150 7.38 -1.27 -16.12
C ASN A 150 7.99 0.09 -15.73
N HIS A 151 7.53 0.72 -14.65
CA HIS A 151 8.05 1.99 -14.17
C HIS A 151 9.48 1.82 -13.64
N SER A 152 10.39 2.71 -14.03
CA SER A 152 11.82 2.64 -13.68
C SER A 152 12.06 2.52 -12.17
N ALA A 153 11.32 3.28 -11.36
CA ALA A 153 11.38 3.19 -9.90
C ALA A 153 11.06 1.77 -9.38
N ILE A 154 10.01 1.11 -9.91
CA ILE A 154 9.67 -0.27 -9.51
C ILE A 154 10.75 -1.24 -9.97
N GLN A 155 11.21 -1.09 -11.21
CA GLN A 155 12.25 -1.93 -11.80
C GLN A 155 13.58 -1.86 -11.04
N ASN A 156 13.94 -0.69 -10.50
CA ASN A 156 15.15 -0.50 -9.72
C ASN A 156 15.03 -1.04 -8.28
N ASP A 157 13.81 -1.09 -7.72
CA ASP A 157 13.56 -1.53 -6.33
C ASP A 157 13.00 -2.97 -6.22
N LEU A 158 12.97 -3.75 -7.31
CA LEU A 158 12.37 -5.11 -7.32
C LEU A 158 12.85 -6.00 -6.18
N ARG A 159 14.15 -5.99 -5.86
CA ARG A 159 14.70 -6.78 -4.75
C ARG A 159 14.10 -6.39 -3.40
N ARG A 160 13.94 -5.09 -3.16
CA ARG A 160 13.37 -4.57 -1.91
C ARG A 160 11.87 -4.85 -1.81
N ILE A 161 11.17 -4.71 -2.93
CA ILE A 161 9.75 -5.07 -3.06
C ILE A 161 9.57 -6.57 -2.76
N GLN A 162 10.41 -7.43 -3.34
CA GLN A 162 10.39 -8.88 -3.09
C GLN A 162 10.56 -9.20 -1.61
N MET A 163 11.59 -8.64 -0.96
CA MET A 163 11.82 -8.86 0.48
C MET A 163 10.62 -8.42 1.33
N THR A 164 9.92 -7.37 0.90
CA THR A 164 8.72 -6.88 1.57
C THR A 164 7.57 -7.88 1.44
N PHE A 165 7.30 -8.40 0.24
CA PHE A 165 6.30 -9.46 0.05
C PHE A 165 6.64 -10.75 0.81
N MET A 166 7.91 -11.13 0.83
CA MET A 166 8.35 -12.30 1.59
C MET A 166 8.11 -12.12 3.09
N SER A 167 8.25 -10.89 3.60
CA SER A 167 7.92 -10.62 5.00
C SER A 167 6.42 -10.72 5.29
N PHE A 168 5.55 -10.43 4.32
CA PHE A 168 4.10 -10.60 4.45
C PHE A 168 3.66 -12.08 4.44
N LEU A 169 4.46 -12.99 3.87
CA LEU A 169 4.18 -14.44 3.96
C LEU A 169 4.25 -14.97 5.40
N ALA A 170 4.94 -14.26 6.30
CA ALA A 170 5.03 -14.62 7.71
C ALA A 170 3.84 -14.12 8.55
N GLU A 171 2.94 -13.31 7.97
CA GLU A 171 1.71 -12.87 8.63
C GLU A 171 0.74 -14.04 8.80
N SER A 172 -0.16 -13.98 9.79
CA SER A 172 -1.17 -15.02 10.02
C SER A 172 -2.41 -14.89 9.12
N ASP A 173 -2.54 -13.78 8.40
CA ASP A 173 -3.72 -13.45 7.60
C ASP A 173 -3.65 -14.07 6.20
N GLU A 174 -4.60 -14.95 5.87
CA GLU A 174 -4.63 -15.72 4.62
C GLU A 174 -4.68 -14.82 3.38
N LEU A 175 -5.48 -13.75 3.43
CA LEU A 175 -5.56 -12.78 2.34
C LEU A 175 -4.20 -12.09 2.11
N THR A 176 -3.53 -11.67 3.18
CA THR A 176 -2.20 -11.04 3.10
C THR A 176 -1.19 -12.00 2.48
N GLN A 177 -1.20 -13.27 2.87
CA GLN A 177 -0.34 -14.29 2.27
C GLN A 177 -0.65 -14.50 0.79
N GLU A 178 -1.93 -14.61 0.41
CA GLU A 178 -2.36 -14.77 -0.98
C GLU A 178 -1.92 -13.58 -1.86
N VAL A 179 -2.15 -12.36 -1.39
CA VAL A 179 -1.74 -11.11 -2.04
C VAL A 179 -0.21 -11.06 -2.17
N ALA A 180 0.52 -11.46 -1.13
CA ALA A 180 1.98 -11.51 -1.16
C ALA A 180 2.52 -12.54 -2.14
N SER A 181 1.93 -13.74 -2.19
CA SER A 181 2.29 -14.77 -3.17
C SER A 181 2.06 -14.30 -4.60
N LYS A 182 0.93 -13.64 -4.88
CA LYS A 182 0.67 -13.01 -6.18
C LYS A 182 1.69 -11.92 -6.51
N GLY A 183 2.05 -11.10 -5.52
CA GLY A 183 3.07 -10.06 -5.65
C GLY A 183 4.44 -10.63 -6.03
N LEU A 184 4.86 -11.73 -5.41
CA LEU A 184 6.11 -12.41 -5.74
C LEU A 184 6.10 -12.99 -7.16
N GLY A 185 4.97 -13.54 -7.61
CA GLY A 185 4.81 -13.99 -8.99
C GLY A 185 5.03 -12.86 -10.00
N LEU A 186 4.41 -11.70 -9.76
CA LEU A 186 4.59 -10.53 -10.63
C LEU A 186 6.03 -9.99 -10.59
N VAL A 187 6.67 -9.93 -9.42
CA VAL A 187 8.07 -9.49 -9.30
C VAL A 187 9.00 -10.43 -10.07
N TYR A 188 8.75 -11.74 -10.03
CA TYR A 188 9.51 -12.74 -10.80
C TYR A 188 9.34 -12.59 -12.32
N GLU A 189 8.13 -12.27 -12.77
CA GLU A 189 7.86 -11.96 -14.18
C GLU A 189 8.58 -10.68 -14.63
N LEU A 190 8.60 -9.65 -13.77
CA LEU A 190 9.20 -8.35 -14.05
C LEU A 190 10.74 -8.32 -13.99
N GLY A 191 11.37 -9.25 -13.27
CA GLY A 191 12.84 -9.28 -13.10
C GLY A 191 13.64 -9.52 -14.38
N GLY A 192 13.01 -10.08 -15.43
CA GLY A 192 13.75 -10.54 -16.63
C GLY A 192 14.68 -11.72 -16.31
N GLU A 193 15.31 -12.32 -17.32
CA GLU A 193 16.07 -13.57 -17.13
C GLU A 193 17.25 -13.45 -16.18
N GLU A 194 18.03 -12.37 -16.26
CA GLU A 194 19.25 -12.17 -15.45
C GLU A 194 18.96 -11.98 -13.95
N ARG A 195 17.99 -11.11 -13.61
CA ARG A 195 17.67 -10.87 -12.18
C ARG A 195 16.78 -11.95 -11.59
N ARG A 196 16.11 -12.75 -12.42
CA ARG A 196 15.23 -13.83 -11.95
C ARG A 196 15.97 -14.87 -11.12
N GLU A 197 17.17 -15.27 -11.54
CA GLU A 197 17.98 -16.22 -10.77
C GLU A 197 18.31 -15.67 -9.39
N GLU A 198 18.70 -14.40 -9.31
CA GLU A 198 18.97 -13.71 -8.04
C GLU A 198 17.72 -13.61 -7.14
N LEU A 199 16.57 -13.23 -7.72
CA LEU A 199 15.30 -13.14 -7.00
C LEU A 199 14.87 -14.53 -6.49
N VAL A 200 15.03 -15.59 -7.27
CA VAL A 200 14.74 -16.97 -6.84
C VAL A 200 15.69 -17.41 -5.72
N SER A 201 16.99 -17.16 -5.87
CA SER A 201 17.97 -17.48 -4.82
C SER A 201 17.59 -16.79 -3.51
N LEU A 202 17.26 -15.50 -3.55
CA LEU A 202 16.83 -14.75 -2.38
C LEU A 202 15.56 -15.33 -1.74
N LEU A 203 14.60 -15.77 -2.57
CA LEU A 203 13.36 -16.41 -2.13
C LEU A 203 13.65 -17.72 -1.39
N VAL A 204 14.45 -18.60 -2.00
CA VAL A 204 14.85 -19.89 -1.42
C VAL A 204 15.62 -19.68 -0.14
N ASP A 205 16.61 -18.78 -0.12
CA ASP A 205 17.43 -18.49 1.05
C ASP A 205 16.57 -18.04 2.22
N THR A 206 15.60 -17.16 2.01
CA THR A 206 14.76 -16.65 3.10
C THR A 206 13.74 -17.68 3.59
N LEU A 207 13.22 -18.54 2.71
CA LEU A 207 12.31 -19.63 3.10
C LEU A 207 13.07 -20.75 3.85
N THR A 208 14.29 -21.08 3.41
CA THR A 208 15.12 -22.15 4.00
C THR A 208 15.85 -21.73 5.27
N SER A 209 16.26 -20.47 5.39
CA SER A 209 16.80 -19.90 6.63
C SER A 209 15.73 -19.72 7.72
N GLY A 210 14.46 -19.90 7.36
CA GLY A 210 13.31 -19.80 8.24
C GLY A 210 12.99 -18.35 8.57
N GLY A 211 11.73 -17.97 8.40
CA GLY A 211 11.17 -16.66 8.76
C GLY A 211 11.20 -16.33 10.26
N ARG A 212 12.26 -16.69 10.99
CA ARG A 212 12.59 -16.12 12.29
C ARG A 212 13.17 -14.72 12.08
N ARG A 213 12.29 -13.78 11.70
CA ARG A 213 12.48 -12.43 12.23
C ARG A 213 12.32 -12.57 13.74
N ASN A 214 13.46 -12.52 14.44
CA ASN A 214 13.49 -12.33 15.87
C ASN A 214 12.44 -11.29 16.23
N MET A 215 11.42 -11.73 16.96
CA MET A 215 10.67 -10.85 17.83
C MET A 215 11.73 -10.18 18.70
N GLN A 216 12.12 -8.96 18.34
CA GLN A 216 12.93 -8.13 19.22
C GLN A 216 12.06 -7.92 20.45
N VAL A 217 12.34 -8.71 21.48
CA VAL A 217 11.92 -8.41 22.84
C VAL A 217 12.64 -7.11 23.18
N THR A 218 11.98 -5.98 22.96
CA THR A 218 12.36 -4.74 23.63
C THR A 218 12.21 -4.96 25.13
N GLU A 219 13.13 -4.43 25.92
CA GLU A 219 13.36 -4.72 27.35
C GLU A 219 12.13 -4.60 28.31
N GLU A 220 10.93 -4.32 27.83
CA GLU A 220 9.72 -4.15 28.66
C GLU A 220 8.63 -5.22 28.50
N THR A 221 8.77 -6.22 27.63
CA THR A 221 7.79 -7.31 27.60
C THR A 221 8.18 -8.39 28.61
N LYS A 222 7.70 -8.26 29.85
CA LYS A 222 7.77 -9.34 30.86
C LYS A 222 6.94 -10.53 30.39
N VAL A 223 7.59 -11.50 29.73
CA VAL A 223 6.96 -12.73 29.22
C VAL A 223 6.75 -13.80 30.31
N PHE A 224 7.23 -13.55 31.54
CA PHE A 224 6.95 -14.41 32.70
C PHE A 224 6.63 -13.56 33.93
N GLY A 225 5.51 -13.84 34.59
CA GLY A 225 5.32 -13.40 35.98
C GLY A 225 6.30 -14.15 36.88
N GLU A 226 6.90 -13.45 37.85
CA GLU A 226 7.73 -14.08 38.88
C GLU A 226 6.92 -15.16 39.61
N GLY A 227 7.25 -16.44 39.36
CA GLY A 227 6.65 -17.58 40.07
C GLY A 227 6.34 -18.84 39.24
N GLU A 228 6.38 -18.80 37.91
CA GLU A 228 5.96 -19.94 37.06
C GLU A 228 7.10 -20.72 36.39
N LEU A 229 8.26 -20.82 37.04
CA LEU A 229 9.37 -21.67 36.59
C LEU A 229 9.60 -22.82 37.58
N GLY A 230 9.05 -23.99 37.22
CA GLY A 230 9.58 -25.30 37.62
C GLY A 230 8.96 -25.97 38.85
N LYS A 231 8.01 -26.88 38.62
CA LYS A 231 7.95 -28.12 39.42
C LYS A 231 8.57 -29.23 38.59
N ALA A 232 9.79 -29.62 38.95
CA ALA A 232 10.43 -30.83 38.42
C ALA A 232 9.66 -32.07 38.91
N PRO A 233 9.57 -33.15 38.10
CA PRO A 233 9.05 -34.42 38.58
C PRO A 233 10.14 -35.10 39.42
N GLU A 234 9.89 -35.32 40.71
CA GLU A 234 10.75 -36.15 41.57
C GLU A 234 10.70 -37.60 41.09
N GLY A 235 11.68 -37.98 40.28
CA GLY A 235 11.99 -39.37 39.97
C GLY A 235 12.78 -39.98 41.11
N TYR A 236 12.13 -40.78 41.96
CA TYR A 236 12.82 -41.66 42.90
C TYR A 236 13.15 -43.00 42.24
N GLY A 237 14.44 -43.23 42.03
CA GLY A 237 15.12 -44.53 41.90
C GLY A 237 16.58 -44.26 42.31
N THR A 238 17.31 -45.05 43.07
CA THR A 238 17.32 -46.47 43.49
C THR A 238 18.01 -46.49 44.88
N VAL A 239 17.96 -47.51 45.75
CA VAL A 239 18.48 -48.90 45.68
C VAL A 239 17.85 -49.68 46.83
#